data_AF-A0A1A8DQW1-F1
#
_entry.id   AF-A0A1A8DQW1-F1
#
_cell.length_a   1.000
_cell.length_b   1.000
_cell.length_c   1.000
_cell.angle_alpha   90.00
_cell.angle_beta   90.00
_cell.angle_gamma   90.00
#
_symmetry.space_group_name_H-M   'P 1'
#
loop_
_entity.id
_entity.type
_entity.pdbx_description
1 polymer ?
#
loop_
_entity_poly.entity_id
_entity_poly.type
_entity_poly.pdbx_seq_one_letter_code
_entity_poly.pdbx_strand_id
1 'polypeptide(L)'
;STHVPVGEDQVQHLDLAQDLARIFNYHYGDVFPEARALLSSTRKVKSLRDPSAKMSKSDTQAMATISITDSPDDIALKIRRAVTDFTSEVTFDPETRPGVSNLVTIHAAMATITVQEAVSRAKGLDTGAYKTLVSEAVIQRLTPIREEFQRLRADRAHLQNLLELGNRRARELAAPVMAEVRHRVGFS
;
A
#
# COMPACT_ATOMS: atom_id res chain seq x y z
N SER A 1 -18.68 5.82 10.17
CA SER A 1 -17.51 6.42 9.50
C SER A 1 -17.98 7.25 8.33
N THR A 2 -17.42 8.46 8.13
CA THR A 2 -17.85 9.35 7.03
C THR A 2 -16.93 9.29 5.82
N HIS A 3 -15.69 8.82 5.99
CA HIS A 3 -14.69 8.72 4.93
C HIS A 3 -13.93 7.41 5.07
N VAL A 4 -13.73 6.70 3.96
CA VAL A 4 -13.07 5.39 3.94
C VAL A 4 -12.01 5.38 2.85
N PRO A 5 -10.71 5.23 3.20
CA PRO A 5 -9.67 5.01 2.20
C PRO A 5 -9.86 3.64 1.56
N VAL A 6 -10.11 3.62 0.26
CA VAL A 6 -10.36 2.40 -0.51
C VAL A 6 -9.48 2.37 -1.76
N GLY A 7 -9.05 1.18 -2.17
CA GLY A 7 -8.47 0.98 -3.49
C GLY A 7 -9.54 1.11 -4.58
N GLU A 8 -9.14 1.38 -5.82
CA GLU A 8 -10.06 1.39 -6.97
C GLU A 8 -10.87 0.07 -7.08
N ASP A 9 -10.25 -1.05 -6.72
CA ASP A 9 -10.86 -2.39 -6.71
C ASP A 9 -11.92 -2.59 -5.61
N GLN A 10 -12.00 -1.68 -4.64
CA GLN A 10 -12.90 -1.78 -3.48
C GLN A 10 -14.05 -0.77 -3.53
N VAL A 11 -14.14 0.06 -4.57
CA VAL A 11 -15.18 1.09 -4.72
C VAL A 11 -16.57 0.47 -4.70
N GLN A 12 -16.77 -0.64 -5.43
CA GLN A 12 -18.05 -1.34 -5.48
C GLN A 12 -18.51 -1.85 -4.11
N HIS A 13 -17.58 -2.27 -3.24
CA HIS A 13 -17.93 -2.69 -1.87
C HIS A 13 -18.36 -1.51 -1.01
N LEU A 14 -17.79 -0.32 -1.23
CA LEU A 14 -18.20 0.89 -0.53
C LEU A 14 -19.59 1.34 -1.02
N ASP A 15 -19.88 1.24 -2.31
CA ASP A 15 -21.20 1.55 -2.86
C ASP A 15 -22.27 0.64 -2.23
N LEU A 16 -22.00 -0.66 -2.11
CA LEU A 16 -22.89 -1.58 -1.39
C LEU A 16 -23.09 -1.17 0.07
N ALA A 17 -22.03 -0.74 0.76
CA ALA A 17 -22.15 -0.28 2.14
C ALA A 17 -22.99 1.00 2.27
N GLN A 18 -22.90 1.93 1.30
CA GLN A 18 -23.74 3.12 1.24
C GLN A 18 -25.21 2.75 1.01
N ASP A 19 -25.49 1.82 0.09
CA ASP A 19 -26.85 1.38 -0.19
C ASP A 19 -27.48 0.69 1.02
N LEU A 20 -26.74 -0.16 1.72
CA LEU A 20 -27.19 -0.78 2.97
C LEU A 20 -27.46 0.27 4.06
N ALA A 21 -26.62 1.29 4.19
CA ALA A 21 -26.86 2.39 5.13
C ALA A 21 -28.14 3.16 4.79
N ARG A 22 -28.37 3.48 3.50
CA ARG A 22 -29.59 4.15 3.04
C ARG A 22 -30.84 3.32 3.29
N ILE A 23 -30.80 2.03 2.96
CA ILE A 23 -31.92 1.10 3.18
C ILE A 23 -32.25 1.03 4.68
N PHE A 24 -31.23 0.88 5.54
CA PHE A 24 -31.44 0.86 6.98
C PHE A 24 -32.07 2.16 7.46
N ASN A 25 -31.51 3.30 7.05
CA ASN A 25 -32.01 4.61 7.48
C ASN A 25 -33.44 4.89 7.00
N TYR A 26 -33.81 4.42 5.81
CA TYR A 26 -35.17 4.52 5.29
C TYR A 26 -36.18 3.75 6.14
N HIS A 27 -35.84 2.53 6.57
CA HIS A 27 -36.75 1.68 7.34
C HIS A 27 -36.77 2.00 8.84
N TYR A 28 -35.64 2.43 9.40
CA TYR A 28 -35.42 2.46 10.85
C TYR A 28 -35.02 3.85 11.40
N GLY A 29 -34.90 4.86 10.52
CA GLY A 29 -34.49 6.22 10.87
C GLY A 29 -32.98 6.43 10.77
N ASP A 30 -32.55 7.68 10.81
CA ASP A 30 -31.16 8.09 10.55
C ASP A 30 -30.19 7.60 11.63
N VAL A 31 -29.46 6.52 11.34
CA VAL A 31 -28.48 5.89 12.24
C VAL A 31 -27.09 5.85 11.63
N PHE A 32 -26.99 5.54 10.33
CA PHE A 32 -25.71 5.39 9.65
C PHE A 32 -25.39 6.58 8.73
N PRO A 33 -24.23 7.22 8.86
CA PRO A 33 -23.81 8.24 7.90
C PRO A 33 -23.44 7.60 6.56
N GLU A 34 -23.67 8.32 5.46
CA GLU A 34 -23.18 7.91 4.15
C GLU A 34 -21.66 8.11 4.05
N ALA A 35 -20.93 7.00 3.90
CA ALA A 35 -19.48 7.00 3.83
C ALA A 35 -18.99 7.39 2.43
N ARG A 36 -17.99 8.28 2.33
CA ARG A 36 -17.37 8.70 1.07
C ARG A 36 -16.04 8.00 0.81
N ALA A 37 -15.79 7.65 -0.44
CA ALA A 37 -14.50 7.09 -0.84
C ALA A 37 -13.40 8.15 -0.71
N LEU A 38 -12.29 7.78 -0.07
CA LEU A 38 -11.03 8.50 -0.19
C LEU A 38 -10.11 7.71 -1.11
N LEU A 39 -10.12 8.07 -2.39
CA LEU A 39 -9.22 7.48 -3.37
C LEU A 39 -7.84 8.11 -3.22
N SER A 40 -6.84 7.28 -2.91
CA SER A 40 -5.45 7.72 -2.95
C SER A 40 -4.96 7.68 -4.39
N SER A 41 -4.44 8.81 -4.89
CA SER A 41 -3.83 8.92 -6.22
C SER A 41 -2.44 8.28 -6.29
N THR A 42 -2.17 7.24 -5.47
CA THR A 42 -0.85 6.63 -5.38
C THR A 42 -0.51 6.01 -6.72
N ARG A 43 0.61 6.44 -7.32
CA ARG A 43 1.11 5.83 -8.57
C ARG A 43 1.24 4.33 -8.38
N LYS A 44 0.59 3.56 -9.26
CA LYS A 44 0.57 2.09 -9.20
C LYS A 44 1.99 1.56 -9.40
N VAL A 45 2.59 1.02 -8.34
CA VAL A 45 3.87 0.30 -8.43
C VAL A 45 3.59 -1.05 -9.10
N LYS A 46 4.34 -1.35 -10.16
CA LYS A 46 4.18 -2.55 -10.96
C LYS A 46 5.04 -3.69 -10.44
N SER A 47 4.70 -4.93 -10.79
CA SER A 47 5.53 -6.10 -10.47
C SER A 47 6.93 -5.95 -11.06
N LEU A 48 7.95 -6.40 -10.31
CA LEU A 48 9.33 -6.42 -10.80
C LEU A 48 9.56 -7.49 -11.85
N ARG A 49 8.66 -8.47 -11.97
CA ARG A 49 8.79 -9.60 -12.91
C ARG A 49 7.83 -9.47 -14.09
N ASP A 50 6.69 -8.81 -13.89
CA ASP A 50 5.73 -8.49 -14.94
C ASP A 50 5.34 -7.00 -14.85
N PRO A 51 6.01 -6.12 -15.63
CA PRO A 51 5.69 -4.69 -15.66
C PRO A 51 4.33 -4.34 -16.28
N SER A 52 3.50 -5.30 -16.69
CA SER A 52 2.10 -5.07 -17.06
C SER A 52 1.17 -5.18 -15.85
N ALA A 53 1.54 -5.98 -14.85
CA ALA A 53 0.76 -6.25 -13.66
C ALA A 53 1.11 -5.32 -12.48
N LYS A 54 0.12 -5.07 -11.62
CA LYS A 54 0.33 -4.39 -10.33
C LYS A 54 1.10 -5.32 -9.39
N MET A 55 2.01 -4.77 -8.59
CA MET A 55 2.67 -5.53 -7.53
C MET A 55 1.61 -6.05 -6.54
N SER A 56 1.64 -7.35 -6.25
CA SER A 56 0.68 -8.01 -5.37
C SER A 56 1.37 -8.81 -4.27
N LYS A 57 0.81 -8.74 -3.05
CA LYS A 57 1.23 -9.60 -1.94
C LYS A 57 0.92 -11.08 -2.20
N SER A 58 -0.12 -11.38 -2.97
CA SER A 58 -0.56 -12.74 -3.30
C SER A 58 0.10 -13.30 -4.56
N ASP A 59 1.05 -12.59 -5.16
CA ASP A 59 1.81 -13.09 -6.31
C ASP A 59 2.57 -14.36 -5.91
N THR A 60 2.49 -15.41 -6.73
CA THR A 60 3.19 -16.67 -6.49
C THR A 60 4.69 -16.53 -6.66
N GLN A 61 5.15 -15.51 -7.40
CA GLN A 61 6.56 -15.19 -7.56
C GLN A 61 7.01 -14.21 -6.48
N ALA A 62 7.70 -14.69 -5.45
CA ALA A 62 8.28 -13.83 -4.41
C ALA A 62 9.21 -12.73 -4.96
N MET A 63 9.80 -12.95 -6.13
CA MET A 63 10.66 -11.99 -6.83
C MET A 63 9.92 -10.82 -7.48
N ALA A 64 8.59 -10.90 -7.61
CA ALA A 64 7.75 -9.85 -8.19
C ALA A 64 7.51 -8.67 -7.22
N THR A 65 7.65 -8.91 -5.92
CA THR A 65 7.17 -8.01 -4.86
C THR A 65 8.25 -7.74 -3.83
N ILE A 66 8.41 -6.46 -3.45
CA ILE A 66 9.24 -6.05 -2.31
C ILE A 66 8.33 -5.95 -1.08
N SER A 67 8.61 -6.73 -0.05
CA SER A 67 7.96 -6.60 1.25
C SER A 67 8.66 -5.55 2.09
N ILE A 68 7.91 -4.84 2.93
CA ILE A 68 8.47 -3.89 3.90
C ILE A 68 9.41 -4.56 4.93
N THR A 69 9.28 -5.88 5.08
CA THR A 69 10.08 -6.70 6.00
C THR A 69 11.23 -7.41 5.31
N ASP A 70 11.43 -7.25 4.00
CA ASP A 70 12.53 -7.89 3.28
C ASP A 70 13.89 -7.43 3.83
N SER A 71 14.86 -8.34 3.81
CA SER A 71 16.24 -7.99 4.16
C SER A 71 16.87 -7.09 3.09
N PRO A 72 17.94 -6.36 3.39
CA PRO A 72 18.70 -5.61 2.38
C PRO A 72 19.13 -6.47 1.20
N ASP A 73 19.56 -7.71 1.46
CA ASP A 73 20.00 -8.66 0.44
C ASP A 73 18.85 -9.12 -0.47
N ASP A 74 17.68 -9.39 0.12
CA ASP A 74 16.48 -9.76 -0.64
C ASP A 74 16.03 -8.60 -1.53
N ILE A 75 16.00 -7.37 -1.02
CA ILE A 75 15.65 -6.17 -1.78
C ILE A 75 16.61 -6.00 -2.97
N ALA A 76 17.92 -6.05 -2.70
CA ALA A 76 18.94 -5.92 -3.73
C ALA A 76 18.85 -7.04 -4.79
N LEU A 77 18.60 -8.28 -4.37
CA LEU A 77 18.40 -9.40 -5.28
C LEU A 77 17.15 -9.22 -6.15
N LYS A 78 16.02 -8.82 -5.56
CA LYS A 78 14.75 -8.59 -6.28
C LYS A 78 14.88 -7.48 -7.31
N ILE A 79 15.46 -6.34 -6.94
CA ILE A 79 15.62 -5.20 -7.86
C ILE A 79 16.64 -5.52 -8.96
N ARG A 80 17.76 -6.17 -8.63
CA ARG A 80 18.74 -6.62 -9.63
C ARG A 80 18.10 -7.56 -10.66
N ARG A 81 17.15 -8.41 -10.24
CA ARG A 81 16.41 -9.33 -11.11
C ARG A 81 15.13 -8.70 -11.71
N ALA A 82 14.87 -7.42 -11.48
CA ALA A 82 13.71 -6.77 -12.09
C ALA A 82 13.82 -6.78 -13.62
N VAL A 83 12.70 -7.03 -14.30
CA VAL A 83 12.59 -7.03 -15.77
C VAL A 83 12.73 -5.60 -16.28
N THR A 84 13.62 -5.43 -17.24
CA THR A 84 13.85 -4.20 -18.01
C THR A 84 13.94 -4.58 -19.48
N ASP A 85 14.13 -3.59 -20.35
CA ASP A 85 14.46 -3.78 -21.75
C ASP A 85 15.99 -3.92 -21.96
N PHE A 86 16.39 -3.98 -23.24
CA PHE A 86 17.79 -4.10 -23.68
C PHE A 86 18.48 -2.75 -23.91
N THR A 87 17.80 -1.63 -23.67
CA THR A 87 18.37 -0.30 -23.85
C THR A 87 19.10 0.13 -22.58
N SER A 88 20.40 0.42 -22.70
CA SER A 88 21.25 0.75 -21.56
C SER A 88 20.84 2.04 -20.86
N GLU A 89 20.41 3.06 -21.60
CA GLU A 89 20.03 4.36 -21.03
C GLU A 89 18.76 4.25 -20.17
N VAL A 90 18.72 4.98 -19.06
CA VAL A 90 17.54 5.08 -18.19
C VAL A 90 16.67 6.26 -18.62
N THR A 91 15.51 5.98 -19.22
CA THR A 91 14.50 6.98 -19.56
C THR A 91 13.16 6.64 -18.89
N PHE A 92 12.29 7.65 -18.76
CA PHE A 92 10.93 7.46 -18.25
C PHE A 92 9.93 7.47 -19.40
N ASP A 93 9.50 6.29 -19.80
CA ASP A 93 8.43 6.02 -20.76
C ASP A 93 7.59 4.83 -20.26
N PRO A 94 6.48 5.08 -19.54
CA PRO A 94 5.66 4.01 -18.97
C PRO A 94 4.95 3.12 -19.98
N GLU A 95 4.81 3.57 -21.23
CA GLU A 95 4.10 2.84 -22.30
C GLU A 95 5.05 1.88 -23.01
N THR A 96 6.21 2.37 -23.45
CA THR A 96 7.15 1.56 -24.23
C THR A 96 8.22 0.90 -23.37
N ARG A 97 8.55 1.48 -22.20
CA ARG A 97 9.57 0.98 -21.26
C ARG A 97 9.01 0.80 -19.84
N PRO A 98 7.95 -0.01 -19.65
CA PRO A 98 7.23 -0.10 -18.39
C PRO A 98 8.11 -0.58 -17.22
N GLY A 99 9.09 -1.46 -17.47
CA GLY A 99 10.01 -1.97 -16.44
C GLY A 99 10.97 -0.91 -15.91
N VAL A 100 11.63 -0.17 -16.82
CA VAL A 100 12.55 0.92 -16.45
C VAL A 100 11.78 2.06 -15.77
N SER A 101 10.63 2.44 -16.31
CA SER A 101 9.76 3.48 -15.74
C SER A 101 9.21 3.11 -14.36
N ASN A 102 8.95 1.83 -14.11
CA ASN A 102 8.59 1.35 -12.77
C ASN A 102 9.75 1.55 -11.78
N LEU A 103 10.99 1.20 -12.15
CA LEU A 103 12.17 1.44 -11.31
C LEU A 103 12.40 2.93 -11.03
N VAL A 104 12.19 3.79 -12.03
CA VAL A 104 12.24 5.26 -11.85
C VAL A 104 11.15 5.73 -10.88
N THR A 105 9.93 5.20 -10.99
CA THR A 105 8.83 5.53 -10.08
C THR A 105 9.14 5.10 -8.65
N ILE A 106 9.70 3.90 -8.45
CA ILE A 106 10.12 3.39 -7.15
C ILE A 106 11.23 4.27 -6.57
N HIS A 107 12.28 4.57 -7.35
CA HIS A 107 13.38 5.41 -6.91
C HIS A 107 12.89 6.81 -6.50
N ALA A 108 12.08 7.46 -7.33
CA ALA A 108 11.49 8.77 -7.03
C ALA A 108 10.72 8.76 -5.70
N ALA A 109 9.88 7.73 -5.49
CA ALA A 109 9.08 7.60 -4.27
C ALA A 109 9.93 7.35 -3.02
N MET A 110 10.93 6.46 -3.09
CA MET A 110 11.75 6.10 -1.93
C MET A 110 12.75 7.19 -1.55
N ALA A 111 13.30 7.90 -2.55
CA ALA A 111 14.19 9.04 -2.33
C ALA A 111 13.44 10.35 -2.07
N THR A 112 12.10 10.37 -2.16
CA THR A 112 11.26 11.58 -2.01
C THR A 112 11.66 12.70 -2.98
N ILE A 113 11.84 12.33 -4.26
CA ILE A 113 12.20 13.24 -5.35
C ILE A 113 11.22 13.10 -6.51
N THR A 114 11.31 14.01 -7.48
CA THR A 114 10.52 13.94 -8.71
C THR A 114 11.04 12.86 -9.66
N VAL A 115 10.19 12.42 -10.60
CA VAL A 115 10.59 11.49 -11.67
C VAL A 115 11.71 12.11 -12.53
N GLN A 116 11.62 13.41 -12.79
CA GLN A 116 12.59 14.18 -13.56
C GLN A 116 13.96 14.18 -12.87
N GLU A 117 13.99 14.40 -11.55
CA GLU A 117 15.22 14.31 -10.76
C GLU A 117 15.78 12.89 -10.74
N ALA A 118 14.93 11.87 -10.60
CA ALA A 118 15.34 10.47 -10.64
C ALA A 118 16.03 10.10 -11.98
N VAL A 119 15.44 10.53 -13.11
CA VAL A 119 16.05 10.36 -14.45
C VAL A 119 17.33 11.18 -14.58
N SER A 120 17.36 12.41 -14.06
CA SER A 120 18.57 13.23 -14.09
C SER A 120 19.72 12.61 -13.31
N ARG A 121 19.45 11.98 -12.17
CA ARG A 121 20.44 11.22 -11.37
C ARG A 121 20.89 9.93 -12.04
N ALA A 122 20.11 9.41 -13.00
CA ALA A 122 20.44 8.23 -13.77
C ALA A 122 21.33 8.52 -15.00
N LYS A 123 21.57 9.80 -15.33
CA LYS A 123 22.39 10.17 -16.50
C LYS A 123 23.79 9.58 -16.40
N GLY A 124 24.22 8.90 -17.47
CA GLY A 124 25.52 8.24 -17.54
C GLY A 124 25.57 6.88 -16.84
N LEU A 125 24.49 6.44 -16.18
CA LEU A 125 24.36 5.07 -15.67
C LEU A 125 23.67 4.19 -16.70
N ASP A 126 24.11 2.94 -16.78
CA ASP A 126 23.31 1.90 -17.43
C ASP A 126 22.19 1.39 -16.50
N THR A 127 21.26 0.61 -17.06
CA THR A 127 20.15 0.03 -16.27
C THR A 127 20.62 -0.89 -15.13
N GLY A 128 21.81 -1.49 -15.23
CA GLY A 128 22.38 -2.33 -14.19
C GLY A 128 22.85 -1.52 -12.98
N ALA A 129 23.68 -0.51 -13.21
CA ALA A 129 24.12 0.45 -12.21
C ALA A 129 22.94 1.21 -11.60
N TYR A 130 21.93 1.55 -12.41
CA TYR A 130 20.72 2.20 -11.91
C TYR A 130 19.90 1.30 -10.98
N LYS A 131 19.82 -0.01 -11.25
CA LYS A 131 19.18 -0.97 -10.32
C LYS A 131 19.87 -1.01 -8.96
N THR A 132 21.20 -0.87 -8.91
CA THR A 132 21.94 -0.75 -7.65
C THR A 132 21.52 0.50 -6.88
N LEU A 133 21.48 1.65 -7.56
CA LEU A 133 21.06 2.93 -6.96
C LEU A 133 19.61 2.89 -6.44
N VAL A 134 18.69 2.26 -7.19
CA VAL A 134 17.31 2.04 -6.74
C VAL A 134 17.28 1.15 -5.49
N SER A 135 18.12 0.10 -5.46
CA SER A 135 18.23 -0.81 -4.30
C SER A 135 18.67 -0.06 -3.05
N GLU A 136 19.71 0.77 -3.16
CA GLU A 136 20.20 1.58 -2.04
C GLU A 136 19.12 2.51 -1.49
N ALA A 137 18.39 3.21 -2.36
CA ALA A 137 17.30 4.10 -1.95
C ALA A 137 16.18 3.35 -1.21
N VAL A 138 15.78 2.17 -1.71
CA VAL A 138 14.75 1.34 -1.06
C VAL A 138 15.26 0.81 0.29
N ILE A 139 16.48 0.29 0.35
CA ILE A 139 17.08 -0.24 1.57
C ILE A 139 17.20 0.84 2.64
N GLN A 140 17.69 2.03 2.26
CA GLN A 140 17.82 3.16 3.17
C GLN A 140 16.45 3.56 3.74
N ARG A 141 15.42 3.63 2.90
CA ARG A 141 14.07 4.02 3.32
C ARG A 141 13.41 2.98 4.23
N LEU A 142 13.60 1.70 3.95
CA LEU A 142 12.91 0.61 4.65
C LEU A 142 13.64 0.12 5.91
N THR A 143 14.95 0.33 6.03
CA THR A 143 15.74 -0.13 7.19
C THR A 143 15.21 0.34 8.55
N PRO A 144 14.96 1.63 8.81
CA PRO A 144 14.45 2.06 10.11
C PRO A 144 13.06 1.47 10.41
N ILE A 145 12.23 1.25 9.38
CA ILE A 145 10.90 0.65 9.53
C ILE A 145 11.03 -0.84 9.90
N ARG A 146 11.95 -1.57 9.26
CA ARG A 146 12.22 -2.98 9.53
C ARG A 146 12.77 -3.18 10.94
N GLU A 147 13.70 -2.33 11.36
CA GLU A 147 14.27 -2.37 12.72
C GLU A 147 13.20 -2.14 13.78
N GLU A 148 12.35 -1.13 13.59
CA GLU A 148 11.24 -0.86 14.49
C GLU A 148 10.21 -1.99 14.50
N PHE A 149 9.91 -2.57 13.33
CA PHE A 149 9.05 -3.74 13.22
C PHE A 149 9.63 -4.93 14.00
N GLN A 150 10.93 -5.20 13.90
CA GLN A 150 11.58 -6.29 14.63
C GLN A 150 11.57 -6.04 16.15
N ARG A 151 11.85 -4.81 16.58
CA ARG A 151 11.77 -4.39 17.98
C ARG A 151 10.37 -4.61 18.56
N LEU A 152 9.33 -4.13 17.87
CA LEU A 152 7.93 -4.29 18.29
C LEU A 152 7.51 -5.77 18.29
N ARG A 153 7.92 -6.54 17.28
CA ARG A 153 7.57 -7.97 17.17
C ARG A 153 8.19 -8.83 18.28
N ALA A 154 9.37 -8.44 18.79
CA ALA A 154 10.02 -9.12 19.91
C ALA A 154 9.25 -8.91 21.23
N ASP A 155 8.57 -7.77 21.40
CA ASP A 155 7.79 -7.46 22.60
C ASP A 155 6.30 -7.85 22.42
N ARG A 156 6.03 -9.15 22.53
CA ARG A 156 4.67 -9.68 22.38
C ARG A 156 3.69 -9.14 23.42
N ALA A 157 4.15 -8.92 24.66
CA ALA A 157 3.30 -8.42 25.74
C ALA A 157 2.86 -6.99 25.44
N HIS A 158 3.77 -6.14 24.98
CA HIS A 158 3.42 -4.79 24.53
C HIS A 158 2.40 -4.80 23.38
N LEU A 159 2.58 -5.65 22.37
CA LEU A 159 1.63 -5.76 21.25
C LEU A 159 0.25 -6.22 21.71
N GLN A 160 0.18 -7.19 22.63
CA GLN A 160 -1.09 -7.64 23.22
C GLN A 160 -1.78 -6.50 23.97
N ASN A 161 -1.05 -5.78 24.81
CA ASN A 161 -1.58 -4.62 25.54
C ASN A 161 -2.11 -3.52 24.59
N LEU A 162 -1.41 -3.25 23.49
CA LEU A 162 -1.87 -2.29 22.47
C LEU A 162 -3.15 -2.76 21.77
N LEU A 163 -3.23 -4.04 21.40
CA LEU A 163 -4.43 -4.62 20.79
C LEU A 163 -5.62 -4.59 21.75
N GLU A 164 -5.42 -4.90 23.04
CA GLU A 164 -6.45 -4.83 24.06
C GLU A 164 -6.97 -3.40 24.25
N LEU A 165 -6.05 -2.42 24.31
CA LEU A 165 -6.42 -1.00 24.38
C LEU A 165 -7.22 -0.56 23.14
N GLY A 166 -6.78 -0.95 21.94
CA GLY A 166 -7.48 -0.66 20.69
C GLY A 166 -8.87 -1.29 20.65
N ASN A 167 -8.99 -2.55 21.05
CA ASN A 167 -10.25 -3.28 21.13
C ASN A 167 -11.22 -2.63 22.12
N ARG A 168 -10.73 -2.19 23.29
CA ARG A 168 -11.57 -1.49 24.28
C ARG A 168 -12.15 -0.21 23.69
N ARG A 169 -11.31 0.64 23.10
CA ARG A 169 -11.75 1.90 22.45
C ARG A 169 -12.72 1.65 21.30
N ALA A 170 -12.43 0.66 20.45
CA ALA A 170 -13.33 0.30 19.35
C ALA A 170 -14.69 -0.17 19.86
N ARG A 171 -14.71 -0.97 20.94
CA ARG A 171 -15.94 -1.46 21.57
C ARG A 171 -16.74 -0.33 22.22
N GLU A 172 -16.10 0.61 22.89
CA GLU A 172 -16.74 1.80 23.48
C GLU A 172 -17.49 2.63 22.41
N LEU A 173 -16.94 2.71 21.19
CA LEU A 173 -17.59 3.39 20.07
C LEU A 173 -18.66 2.55 19.38
N ALA A 174 -18.42 1.25 19.20
CA ALA A 174 -19.33 0.36 18.47
C ALA A 174 -20.54 -0.09 19.29
N ALA A 175 -20.40 -0.26 20.61
CA ALA A 175 -21.46 -0.80 21.46
C ALA A 175 -22.71 0.09 21.50
N PRO A 176 -22.63 1.44 21.63
CA PRO A 176 -23.80 2.31 21.55
C PRO A 176 -24.50 2.25 20.20
N VAL A 177 -23.74 2.23 19.09
CA VAL A 177 -24.31 2.13 17.73
C VAL A 177 -25.05 0.80 17.56
N MET A 178 -24.47 -0.30 18.03
CA MET A 178 -25.12 -1.62 17.95
C MET A 178 -26.34 -1.73 18.88
N ALA A 179 -26.32 -1.06 20.04
CA ALA A 179 -27.49 -0.99 20.92
C ALA A 179 -28.64 -0.23 20.24
N GLU A 180 -28.35 0.90 19.60
CA GLU A 180 -29.33 1.65 18.81
C GLU A 180 -29.89 0.80 17.67
N VAL A 181 -29.04 0.12 16.90
CA VAL A 181 -29.47 -0.77 15.81
C VAL A 181 -30.41 -1.87 16.32
N ARG A 182 -30.06 -2.53 17.44
CA ARG A 182 -30.92 -3.56 18.06
C ARG A 182 -32.27 -2.99 18.47
N HIS A 183 -32.26 -1.84 19.14
CA HIS A 183 -33.47 -1.16 19.58
C HIS A 183 -34.39 -0.83 18.40
N ARG A 184 -33.84 -0.27 17.31
CA ARG A 184 -34.60 0.09 16.11
C ARG A 184 -35.22 -1.09 15.38
N VAL A 185 -34.55 -2.25 15.40
CA VAL A 185 -35.01 -3.49 14.74
C VAL A 185 -35.91 -4.33 15.67
N GLY A 186 -36.13 -3.89 16.92
CA GLY A 186 -37.04 -4.53 17.87
C GLY A 186 -36.42 -5.66 18.69
N PHE A 187 -35.09 -5.74 18.75
CA PHE A 187 -34.38 -6.62 19.67
C PHE A 187 -34.08 -5.91 20.99
N SER A 188 -34.23 -6.64 22.10
CA SER A 188 -33.79 -6.23 23.44
C SER A 188 -32.28 -6.43 23.62
#